data_AF-A0A3D1QV47-F1
#
_entry.id   AF-A0A3D1QV47-F1
#
_cell.length_a   1.000
_cell.length_b   1.000
_cell.length_c   1.000
_cell.angle_alpha   90.00
_cell.angle_beta   90.00
_cell.angle_gamma   90.00
#
_symmetry.space_group_name_H-M   'P 1'
#
loop_
_entity.id
_entity.type
_entity.pdbx_description
1 polymer ?
#
loop_
_entity_poly.entity_id
_entity_poly.type
_entity_poly.pdbx_seq_one_letter_code
_entity_poly.pdbx_strand_id
1 'polypeptide(L)'
;KGGATGGGYAQLLPMEQINLHLTGDFHAVAAAHNLAAAFLDNHLHFGNPLGIDLRTIDWPRVVDMNDRALRSTVIGLGGREGGVPRETEWNITAASEVMAILSLSKDLADLRSRLGRIVLAQTSGGALVTAEDLKAAGAMAVLLREAIEPNLLQTLEGNPALIHTGPFGNIAQGTSSVLADRLGLKLFDLVVTEAGFGADLGAEKLFDIKLRQSGLRPAAAVLVATVRALKMHGGAGKVVAGKPLDPALESENVEALRRGGENLAKQIENVRTFGVPVVVAINHFPTDTAAEVEAVREVAQAAGARATVVSRHFEEGGRGAEQLAAAVRDAANEGAPDFEL
;
A
#
# COMPACT_ATOMS: atom_id res chain seq x y z
N LYS A 1 -10.62 -15.10 -3.14
CA LYS A 1 -9.44 -15.92 -2.75
C LYS A 1 -8.70 -15.11 -1.71
N GLY A 2 -8.42 -15.66 -0.53
CA GLY A 2 -7.48 -15.02 0.41
C GLY A 2 -6.09 -14.93 -0.22
N GLY A 3 -5.33 -13.89 0.12
CA GLY A 3 -4.00 -13.65 -0.41
C GLY A 3 -2.93 -14.20 0.52
N ALA A 4 -1.88 -14.80 -0.02
CA ALA A 4 -0.72 -15.12 0.81
C ALA A 4 0.09 -13.82 1.04
N THR A 5 0.52 -13.57 2.28
CA THR A 5 1.54 -12.57 2.61
C THR A 5 2.91 -13.12 2.24
N GLY A 6 3.19 -13.12 0.93
CA GLY A 6 4.30 -13.82 0.30
C GLY A 6 3.85 -15.05 -0.49
N GLY A 7 4.75 -16.02 -0.71
CA GLY A 7 4.43 -17.27 -1.39
C GLY A 7 5.55 -18.30 -1.32
N GLY A 8 5.22 -19.58 -1.50
CA GLY A 8 6.20 -20.67 -1.46
C GLY A 8 6.87 -20.75 -0.08
N TYR A 9 8.20 -20.81 -0.02
CA TYR A 9 8.97 -20.80 1.24
C TYR A 9 9.27 -19.39 1.79
N ALA A 10 8.79 -18.33 1.13
CA ALA A 10 8.95 -16.94 1.57
C ALA A 10 7.58 -16.35 1.96
N GLN A 11 7.11 -16.65 3.17
CA GLN A 11 5.79 -16.23 3.66
C GLN A 11 5.84 -15.70 5.09
N LEU A 12 4.88 -14.84 5.43
CA LEU A 12 4.54 -14.47 6.80
C LEU A 12 3.45 -15.38 7.39
N LEU A 13 3.54 -15.65 8.69
CA LEU A 13 2.61 -16.50 9.43
C LEU A 13 2.13 -15.84 10.73
N PRO A 14 0.91 -16.18 11.23
CA PRO A 14 -0.03 -17.17 10.66
C PRO A 14 -0.95 -16.59 9.58
N MET A 15 -0.91 -17.17 8.37
CA MET A 15 -1.62 -16.67 7.19
C MET A 15 -3.14 -16.56 7.36
N GLU A 16 -3.77 -17.49 8.08
CA GLU A 16 -5.21 -17.46 8.32
C GLU A 16 -5.63 -16.24 9.14
N GLN A 17 -4.85 -15.88 10.17
CA GLN A 17 -5.15 -14.70 10.99
C GLN A 17 -4.94 -13.42 10.19
N ILE A 18 -3.84 -13.34 9.43
CA ILE A 18 -3.52 -12.17 8.59
C ILE A 18 -4.62 -11.90 7.56
N ASN A 19 -5.21 -12.96 6.97
CA ASN A 19 -6.26 -12.84 5.95
C ASN A 19 -7.67 -12.57 6.51
N LEU A 20 -7.86 -12.65 7.83
CA LEU A 20 -9.16 -12.51 8.46
C LEU A 20 -9.20 -11.26 9.32
N HIS A 21 -9.10 -11.42 10.64
CA HIS A 21 -9.27 -10.32 11.58
C HIS A 21 -7.95 -9.79 12.11
N LEU A 22 -6.88 -10.58 12.02
CA LEU A 22 -5.59 -10.36 12.68
C LEU A 22 -5.82 -9.86 14.11
N THR A 23 -5.50 -8.60 14.38
CA THR A 23 -5.63 -7.91 15.67
C THR A 23 -6.81 -6.95 15.75
N GLY A 24 -7.59 -6.82 14.66
CA GLY A 24 -8.79 -5.99 14.61
C GLY A 24 -8.57 -4.57 14.08
N ASP A 25 -7.39 -4.24 13.56
CA ASP A 25 -7.06 -2.89 13.07
C ASP A 25 -8.06 -2.38 12.03
N PHE A 26 -8.47 -3.21 11.06
CA PHE A 26 -9.46 -2.83 10.05
C PHE A 26 -10.85 -2.61 10.67
N HIS A 27 -11.22 -3.37 11.71
CA HIS A 27 -12.47 -3.14 12.43
C HIS A 27 -12.44 -1.79 13.15
N ALA A 28 -11.32 -1.44 13.77
CA ALA A 28 -11.12 -0.14 14.43
C ALA A 28 -11.18 1.02 13.42
N VAL A 29 -10.56 0.88 12.25
CA VAL A 29 -10.65 1.86 11.16
C VAL A 29 -12.09 2.03 10.66
N ALA A 30 -12.81 0.93 10.44
CA ALA A 30 -14.21 0.99 10.03
C ALA A 30 -15.09 1.66 11.11
N ALA A 31 -14.87 1.33 12.39
CA ALA A 31 -15.58 1.94 13.50
C ALA A 31 -15.32 3.45 13.58
N ALA A 32 -14.06 3.89 13.50
CA ALA A 32 -13.70 5.30 13.54
C ALA A 32 -14.26 6.08 12.35
N HIS A 33 -14.19 5.52 11.14
CA HIS A 33 -14.76 6.15 9.94
C HIS A 33 -16.28 6.30 10.04
N ASN A 34 -16.97 5.22 10.41
CA ASN A 34 -18.43 5.21 10.51
C ASN A 34 -18.93 6.04 11.70
N LEU A 35 -18.13 6.22 12.76
CA LEU A 35 -18.42 7.14 13.85
C LEU A 35 -18.50 8.59 13.34
N ALA A 36 -17.55 9.03 12.51
CA ALA A 36 -17.57 10.36 11.91
C ALA A 36 -18.83 10.56 11.04
N ALA A 37 -19.17 9.56 10.22
CA ALA A 37 -20.39 9.59 9.41
C ALA A 37 -21.67 9.66 10.29
N ALA A 38 -21.69 8.92 11.40
CA ALA A 38 -22.81 8.96 12.35
C ALA A 38 -22.93 10.31 13.06
N PHE A 39 -21.80 10.91 13.47
CA PHE A 39 -21.78 12.26 14.05
C PHE A 39 -22.29 13.31 13.07
N LEU A 40 -21.91 13.21 11.80
CA LEU A 40 -22.39 14.08 10.73
C LEU A 40 -23.91 13.98 10.57
N ASP A 41 -24.46 12.78 10.41
CA ASP A 41 -25.90 12.60 10.23
C ASP A 41 -26.70 12.95 11.49
N ASN A 42 -26.13 12.71 12.68
CA ASN A 42 -26.70 13.13 13.94
C ASN A 42 -26.77 14.66 14.07
N HIS A 43 -25.73 15.35 13.62
CA HIS A 43 -25.70 16.81 13.56
C HIS A 43 -26.78 17.37 12.63
N LEU A 44 -27.01 16.72 11.48
CA LEU A 44 -28.12 17.06 10.59
C LEU A 44 -29.48 16.84 11.25
N HIS A 45 -29.66 15.72 11.95
CA HIS A 45 -30.90 15.39 12.65
C HIS A 45 -31.24 16.42 13.74
N PHE A 46 -30.25 16.85 14.52
CA PHE A 46 -30.43 17.85 15.59
C PHE A 46 -30.30 19.31 15.12
N GLY A 47 -30.86 19.60 13.94
CA GLY A 47 -31.09 20.97 13.46
C GLY A 47 -29.95 21.59 12.65
N ASN A 48 -28.88 20.85 12.35
CA ASN A 48 -27.78 21.27 11.48
C ASN A 48 -27.23 22.69 11.80
N PRO A 49 -26.79 22.97 13.05
CA PRO A 49 -26.38 24.33 13.42
C PRO A 49 -25.13 24.84 12.70
N LEU A 50 -24.36 23.97 12.04
CA LEU A 50 -23.22 24.38 11.19
C LEU A 50 -23.65 24.77 9.77
N GLY A 51 -24.92 24.57 9.41
CA GLY A 51 -25.41 24.90 8.07
C GLY A 51 -24.80 24.05 6.96
N ILE A 52 -24.54 22.77 7.21
CA ILE A 52 -24.01 21.80 6.24
C ILE A 52 -24.97 21.69 5.06
N ASP A 53 -24.45 21.81 3.84
CA ASP A 53 -25.18 21.49 2.62
C ASP A 53 -25.12 19.99 2.34
N LEU A 54 -26.28 19.33 2.34
CA LEU A 54 -26.40 17.88 2.14
C LEU A 54 -25.75 17.38 0.85
N ARG A 55 -25.68 18.22 -0.18
CA ARG A 55 -25.13 17.87 -1.50
C ARG A 55 -23.61 17.90 -1.54
N THR A 56 -22.99 18.47 -0.50
CA THR A 56 -21.53 18.64 -0.38
C THR A 56 -20.90 17.62 0.56
N ILE A 57 -21.70 16.71 1.15
CA ILE A 57 -21.20 15.64 2.00
C ILE A 57 -20.52 14.61 1.10
N ASP A 58 -19.20 14.67 1.07
CA ASP A 58 -18.32 13.75 0.35
C ASP A 58 -17.80 12.61 1.25
N TRP A 59 -18.02 12.69 2.56
CA TRP A 59 -17.70 11.61 3.50
C TRP A 59 -18.65 10.41 3.34
N PRO A 60 -18.15 9.25 2.84
CA PRO A 60 -18.96 8.06 2.64
C PRO A 60 -19.13 7.29 3.97
N ARG A 61 -19.61 6.06 3.88
CA ARG A 61 -19.43 5.04 4.93
C ARG A 61 -18.47 3.97 4.44
N VAL A 62 -18.08 3.06 5.33
CA VAL A 62 -17.22 1.93 4.96
C VAL A 62 -17.67 0.60 5.51
N VAL A 63 -17.35 -0.46 4.78
CA VAL A 63 -17.48 -1.86 5.20
C VAL A 63 -16.37 -2.68 4.55
N ASP A 64 -15.77 -3.62 5.29
CA ASP A 64 -14.71 -4.47 4.75
C ASP A 64 -15.28 -5.72 4.07
N MET A 65 -16.19 -5.50 3.13
CA MET A 65 -16.81 -6.54 2.32
C MET A 65 -16.89 -6.09 0.87
N ASN A 66 -16.70 -7.02 -0.06
CA ASN A 66 -16.87 -6.77 -1.49
C ASN A 66 -18.37 -6.70 -1.86
N ASP A 67 -19.06 -5.67 -1.37
CA ASP A 67 -20.49 -5.48 -1.58
C ASP A 67 -20.77 -4.37 -2.59
N ARG A 68 -21.11 -4.77 -3.83
CA ARG A 68 -21.42 -3.82 -4.89
C ARG A 68 -22.76 -3.10 -4.73
N ALA A 69 -23.67 -3.63 -3.92
CA ALA A 69 -25.02 -3.09 -3.78
C ALA A 69 -25.01 -1.75 -3.01
N LEU A 70 -23.96 -1.48 -2.24
CA LEU A 70 -23.83 -0.30 -1.40
C LEU A 70 -23.09 0.87 -2.07
N ARG A 71 -22.76 0.76 -3.37
CA ARG A 71 -22.05 1.84 -4.12
C ARG A 71 -22.89 3.10 -4.35
N SER A 72 -24.21 2.99 -4.24
CA SER A 72 -25.12 4.12 -4.33
C SER A 72 -26.34 3.83 -3.49
N THR A 73 -26.60 4.66 -2.49
CA THR A 73 -27.63 4.38 -1.48
C THR A 73 -28.27 5.68 -1.02
N VAL A 74 -29.56 5.62 -0.72
CA VAL A 74 -30.27 6.68 0.01
C VAL A 74 -30.45 6.22 1.46
N ILE A 75 -29.97 7.02 2.40
CA ILE A 75 -30.10 6.78 3.85
C ILE A 75 -31.09 7.76 4.47
N GLY A 76 -31.30 7.70 5.79
CA GLY A 76 -32.10 8.69 6.51
C GLY A 76 -33.60 8.59 6.24
N LEU A 77 -34.06 7.45 5.73
CA LEU A 77 -35.48 7.18 5.44
C LEU A 77 -36.23 6.75 6.71
N GLY A 78 -37.57 6.77 6.65
CA GLY A 78 -38.42 6.35 7.78
C GLY A 78 -39.08 7.50 8.55
N GLY A 79 -39.16 8.70 7.96
CA GLY A 79 -39.81 9.86 8.57
C GLY A 79 -38.90 10.57 9.59
N ARG A 80 -39.51 11.34 10.51
CA ARG A 80 -38.78 12.23 11.44
C ARG A 80 -37.73 11.50 12.30
N GLU A 81 -38.05 10.31 12.78
CA GLU A 81 -37.14 9.49 13.60
C GLU A 81 -36.08 8.76 12.77
N GLY A 82 -36.24 8.71 11.44
CA GLY A 82 -35.34 8.01 10.52
C GLY A 82 -34.09 8.80 10.11
N GLY A 83 -34.03 10.09 10.43
CA GLY A 83 -32.93 10.99 10.04
C GLY A 83 -33.27 11.90 8.86
N VAL A 84 -32.25 12.47 8.22
CA VAL A 84 -32.40 13.35 7.06
C VAL A 84 -32.08 12.57 5.79
N PRO A 85 -33.03 12.41 4.84
CA PRO A 85 -32.77 11.70 3.59
C PRO A 85 -31.65 12.32 2.77
N ARG A 86 -30.66 11.50 2.37
CA ARG A 86 -29.58 11.91 1.45
C ARG A 86 -28.98 10.73 0.71
N GLU A 87 -28.35 11.03 -0.42
CA GLU A 87 -27.52 10.09 -1.18
C GLU A 87 -26.13 9.92 -0.52
N THR A 88 -25.60 8.71 -0.58
CA THR A 88 -24.26 8.35 -0.11
C THR A 88 -23.82 7.01 -0.70
N GLU A 89 -22.65 6.53 -0.30
CA GLU A 89 -22.06 5.27 -0.74
C GLU A 89 -21.28 4.60 0.41
N TRP A 90 -20.97 3.31 0.23
CA TRP A 90 -20.01 2.58 1.04
C TRP A 90 -18.78 2.25 0.22
N ASN A 91 -17.62 2.59 0.79
CA ASN A 91 -16.33 2.19 0.29
C ASN A 91 -15.77 1.00 1.08
N ILE A 92 -14.86 0.25 0.48
CA ILE A 92 -14.14 -0.78 1.23
C ILE A 92 -13.24 -0.12 2.27
N THR A 93 -13.11 -0.69 3.47
CA THR A 93 -12.44 -0.04 4.62
C THR A 93 -11.01 0.43 4.31
N ALA A 94 -10.26 -0.32 3.50
CA ALA A 94 -8.91 0.07 3.06
C ALA A 94 -8.84 1.37 2.23
N ALA A 95 -9.97 1.81 1.65
CA ALA A 95 -10.10 3.06 0.91
C ALA A 95 -10.39 4.27 1.81
N SER A 96 -10.65 4.06 3.11
CA SER A 96 -10.92 5.10 4.08
C SER A 96 -9.74 6.07 4.23
N GLU A 97 -9.99 7.37 4.25
CA GLU A 97 -8.97 8.37 4.62
C GLU A 97 -8.40 8.11 6.03
N VAL A 98 -9.20 7.50 6.93
CA VAL A 98 -8.73 7.07 8.25
C VAL A 98 -7.59 6.04 8.14
N MET A 99 -7.62 5.13 7.15
CA MET A 99 -6.53 4.18 6.89
C MET A 99 -5.26 4.90 6.41
N ALA A 100 -5.42 5.89 5.51
CA ALA A 100 -4.30 6.70 5.03
C ALA A 100 -3.69 7.55 6.17
N ILE A 101 -4.53 8.12 7.03
CA ILE A 101 -4.09 8.89 8.20
C ILE A 101 -3.36 7.97 9.19
N LEU A 102 -3.93 6.81 9.52
CA LEU A 102 -3.31 5.85 10.44
C LEU A 102 -1.93 5.41 9.96
N SER A 103 -1.81 5.12 8.66
CA SER A 103 -0.54 4.70 8.04
C SER A 103 0.52 5.82 7.97
N LEU A 104 0.14 7.09 7.92
CA LEU A 104 1.07 8.23 7.89
C LEU A 104 1.35 8.86 9.25
N SER A 105 0.64 8.44 10.30
CA SER A 105 0.76 9.03 11.64
C SER A 105 2.06 8.61 12.33
N LYS A 106 2.66 9.53 13.08
CA LYS A 106 3.91 9.32 13.83
C LYS A 106 3.72 8.90 15.27
N ASP A 107 2.57 9.22 15.85
CA ASP A 107 2.15 8.93 17.21
C ASP A 107 0.65 9.25 17.36
N LEU A 108 0.08 9.00 18.54
CA LEU A 108 -1.35 9.20 18.80
C LEU A 108 -1.77 10.68 18.73
N ALA A 109 -0.87 11.62 19.05
CA ALA A 109 -1.18 13.05 18.98
C ALA A 109 -1.23 13.54 17.53
N ASP A 110 -0.30 13.09 16.68
CA ASP A 110 -0.31 13.32 15.23
C ASP A 110 -1.56 12.68 14.59
N LEU A 111 -1.90 11.44 14.98
CA LEU A 111 -3.12 10.76 14.54
C LEU A 111 -4.37 11.60 14.84
N ARG A 112 -4.57 12.00 16.10
CA ARG A 112 -5.72 12.82 16.51
C ARG A 112 -5.77 14.15 15.75
N SER A 113 -4.61 14.81 15.57
CA SER A 113 -4.54 16.09 14.83
C SER A 113 -4.90 15.92 13.36
N ARG A 114 -4.46 14.84 12.69
CA ARG A 114 -4.82 14.52 11.32
C ARG A 114 -6.30 14.21 11.18
N LEU A 115 -6.87 13.40 12.09
CA LEU A 115 -8.29 13.11 12.11
C LEU A 115 -9.13 14.39 12.22
N GLY A 116 -8.73 15.35 13.07
CA GLY A 116 -9.43 16.63 13.20
C GLY A 116 -9.43 17.50 11.94
N ARG A 117 -8.48 17.29 11.02
CA ARG A 117 -8.38 18.04 9.75
C ARG A 117 -9.16 17.40 8.60
N ILE A 118 -9.73 16.20 8.81
CA ILE A 118 -10.60 15.57 7.80
C ILE A 118 -11.75 16.52 7.50
N VAL A 119 -11.94 16.83 6.23
CA VAL A 119 -13.09 17.57 5.73
C VAL A 119 -14.19 16.56 5.43
N LEU A 120 -15.39 16.80 5.95
CA LEU A 120 -16.52 15.86 5.83
C LEU A 120 -17.65 16.40 4.94
N ALA A 121 -17.75 17.72 4.85
CA ALA A 121 -18.76 18.43 4.08
C ALA A 121 -18.39 19.92 3.93
N GLN A 122 -19.27 20.67 3.26
CA GLN A 122 -19.22 22.12 3.23
C GLN A 122 -20.53 22.72 3.73
N THR A 123 -20.48 23.97 4.20
CA THR A 123 -21.69 24.75 4.48
C THR A 123 -22.31 25.26 3.17
N SER A 124 -23.55 25.75 3.23
CA SER A 124 -24.17 26.42 2.06
C SER A 124 -23.38 27.65 1.56
N GLY A 125 -22.51 28.23 2.39
CA GLY A 125 -21.59 29.31 2.03
C GLY A 125 -20.23 28.84 1.52
N GLY A 126 -20.00 27.53 1.38
CA GLY A 126 -18.74 26.94 0.91
C GLY A 126 -17.64 26.81 1.97
N ALA A 127 -17.92 27.10 3.24
CA ALA A 127 -16.95 26.88 4.31
C ALA A 127 -16.79 25.38 4.57
N LEU A 128 -15.55 24.90 4.74
CA LEU A 128 -15.28 23.50 5.05
C LEU A 128 -15.76 23.16 6.45
N VAL A 129 -16.36 21.97 6.62
CA VAL A 129 -16.75 21.41 7.90
C VAL A 129 -15.91 20.17 8.17
N THR A 130 -15.16 20.22 9.26
CA THR A 130 -14.19 19.19 9.63
C THR A 130 -14.70 18.23 10.70
N ALA A 131 -13.99 17.12 10.91
CA ALA A 131 -14.24 16.22 12.03
C ALA A 131 -14.02 16.91 13.40
N GLU A 132 -13.21 17.97 13.47
CA GLU A 132 -13.07 18.79 14.68
C GLU A 132 -14.32 19.62 14.95
N ASP A 133 -14.92 20.23 13.92
CA ASP A 133 -16.14 21.04 14.05
C ASP A 133 -17.33 20.20 14.56
N LEU A 134 -17.39 18.93 14.13
CA LEU A 134 -18.35 17.94 14.62
C LEU A 134 -17.96 17.31 15.96
N LYS A 135 -16.78 17.63 16.52
CA LYS A 135 -16.23 17.05 17.75
C LYS A 135 -16.06 15.52 17.69
N ALA A 136 -15.86 14.97 16.49
CA ALA A 136 -15.68 13.53 16.26
C ALA A 136 -14.22 13.09 16.44
N ALA A 137 -13.25 13.97 16.16
CA ALA A 137 -11.83 13.63 16.07
C ALA A 137 -11.26 12.91 17.32
N GLY A 138 -11.61 13.38 18.52
CA GLY A 138 -11.17 12.76 19.76
C GLY A 138 -11.71 11.34 19.95
N ALA A 139 -12.99 11.13 19.64
CA ALA A 139 -13.62 9.82 19.76
C ALA A 139 -13.11 8.83 18.70
N MET A 140 -12.85 9.30 17.47
CA MET A 140 -12.17 8.51 16.44
C MET A 140 -10.78 8.06 16.90
N ALA A 141 -9.98 8.96 17.50
CA ALA A 141 -8.65 8.64 18.00
C ALA A 141 -8.68 7.58 19.12
N VAL A 142 -9.69 7.62 20.00
CA VAL A 142 -9.87 6.60 21.05
C VAL A 142 -10.14 5.22 20.45
N LEU A 143 -10.97 5.13 19.41
CA LEU A 143 -11.24 3.86 18.71
C LEU A 143 -9.99 3.28 18.04
N LEU A 144 -9.03 4.13 17.66
CA LEU A 144 -7.79 3.74 16.99
C LEU A 144 -6.60 3.59 17.95
N ARG A 145 -6.82 3.74 19.27
CA ARG A 145 -5.73 3.76 20.27
C ARG A 145 -4.87 2.50 20.21
N GLU A 146 -5.48 1.33 20.03
CA GLU A 146 -4.77 0.05 19.95
C GLU A 146 -4.32 -0.23 18.50
N ALA A 147 -5.16 0.10 17.53
CA ALA A 147 -4.87 -0.08 16.10
C ALA A 147 -3.74 0.81 15.56
N ILE A 148 -3.15 1.69 16.37
CA ILE A 148 -1.93 2.45 16.02
C ILE A 148 -0.65 1.66 16.30
N GLU A 149 -0.73 0.58 17.07
CA GLU A 149 0.42 -0.24 17.46
C GLU A 149 0.76 -1.27 16.35
N PRO A 150 1.98 -1.28 15.79
CA PRO A 150 2.35 -2.26 14.78
C PRO A 150 2.31 -3.71 15.27
N ASN A 151 1.75 -4.62 14.47
CA ASN A 151 1.64 -6.03 14.84
C ASN A 151 2.94 -6.78 14.52
N LEU A 152 3.51 -7.46 15.53
CA LEU A 152 4.68 -8.32 15.36
C LEU A 152 4.28 -9.75 15.02
N LEU A 153 4.75 -10.22 13.88
CA LEU A 153 4.61 -11.58 13.36
C LEU A 153 5.99 -12.12 12.96
N GLN A 154 6.02 -13.21 12.21
CA GLN A 154 7.25 -13.84 11.75
C GLN A 154 7.15 -14.38 10.32
N THR A 155 8.31 -14.54 9.69
CA THR A 155 8.47 -15.34 8.47
C THR A 155 8.40 -16.84 8.78
N LEU A 156 8.31 -17.68 7.75
CA LEU A 156 8.49 -19.13 7.87
C LEU A 156 9.81 -19.54 8.54
N GLU A 157 10.84 -18.69 8.45
CA GLU A 157 12.18 -18.93 9.01
C GLU A 157 12.38 -18.25 10.38
N GLY A 158 11.31 -17.74 10.99
CA GLY A 158 11.35 -17.14 12.32
C GLY A 158 11.95 -15.73 12.36
N ASN A 159 12.13 -15.07 11.21
CA ASN A 159 12.54 -13.66 11.20
C ASN A 159 11.36 -12.77 11.60
N PRO A 160 11.59 -11.70 12.39
CA PRO A 160 10.53 -10.79 12.80
C PRO A 160 9.96 -10.03 11.60
N ALA A 161 8.64 -9.86 11.56
CA ALA A 161 7.94 -9.09 10.55
C ALA A 161 6.88 -8.19 11.18
N LEU A 162 6.82 -6.94 10.76
CA LEU A 162 5.78 -6.00 11.20
C LEU A 162 4.70 -5.88 10.12
N ILE A 163 3.46 -6.23 10.46
CA ILE A 163 2.29 -6.00 9.59
C ILE A 163 1.44 -4.91 10.22
N HIS A 164 1.28 -3.79 9.53
CA HIS A 164 0.49 -2.69 10.07
C HIS A 164 -0.02 -1.77 8.96
N THR A 165 -1.34 -1.57 8.94
CA THR A 165 -2.12 -0.78 7.95
C THR A 165 -2.04 -1.32 6.52
N GLY A 166 -2.96 -0.87 5.66
CA GLY A 166 -3.03 -1.27 4.26
C GLY A 166 -3.90 -0.33 3.42
N PRO A 167 -3.50 0.94 3.24
CA PRO A 167 -4.23 1.87 2.38
C PRO A 167 -4.13 1.46 0.91
N PHE A 168 -5.09 1.88 0.10
CA PHE A 168 -5.02 1.71 -1.35
C PHE A 168 -3.86 2.48 -1.99
N GLY A 169 -3.21 1.90 -3.00
CA GLY A 169 -2.11 2.55 -3.73
C GLY A 169 -2.53 3.48 -4.88
N ASN A 170 -3.83 3.56 -5.21
CA ASN A 170 -4.34 4.45 -6.26
C ASN A 170 -4.85 5.78 -5.69
N ILE A 171 -5.79 5.74 -4.74
CA ILE A 171 -6.37 6.92 -4.08
C ILE A 171 -5.59 7.38 -2.84
N ALA A 172 -4.69 6.54 -2.33
CA ALA A 172 -3.77 6.85 -1.25
C ALA A 172 -2.35 6.37 -1.62
N GLN A 173 -1.45 6.28 -0.64
CA GLN A 173 -0.02 6.02 -0.85
C GLN A 173 0.36 4.54 -0.99
N GLY A 174 -0.51 3.59 -0.60
CA GLY A 174 -0.26 2.17 -0.83
C GLY A 174 0.89 1.55 -0.05
N THR A 175 1.18 2.02 1.17
CA THR A 175 2.31 1.55 1.99
C THR A 175 1.85 1.13 3.38
N SER A 176 2.61 0.25 4.03
CA SER A 176 2.52 0.01 5.48
C SER A 176 2.79 1.29 6.29
N SER A 177 2.56 1.23 7.61
CA SER A 177 2.62 2.42 8.46
C SER A 177 4.04 3.00 8.64
N VAL A 178 4.11 4.32 8.82
CA VAL A 178 5.33 5.04 9.26
C VAL A 178 5.83 4.53 10.60
N LEU A 179 4.92 4.21 11.53
CA LEU A 179 5.28 3.71 12.86
C LEU A 179 6.00 2.36 12.82
N ALA A 180 5.55 1.43 11.95
CA ALA A 180 6.20 0.14 11.77
C ALA A 180 7.64 0.30 11.27
N ASP A 181 7.87 1.14 10.26
CA ASP A 181 9.21 1.39 9.73
C ASP A 181 10.10 2.07 10.79
N ARG A 182 9.58 3.06 11.53
CA ARG A 182 10.32 3.73 12.60
C ARG A 182 10.70 2.77 13.72
N LEU A 183 9.79 1.89 14.12
CA LEU A 183 10.04 0.87 15.12
C LEU A 183 11.12 -0.11 14.62
N GLY A 184 10.96 -0.61 13.39
CA GLY A 184 11.94 -1.50 12.77
C GLY A 184 13.35 -0.89 12.73
N LEU A 185 13.46 0.36 12.28
CA LEU A 185 14.75 1.08 12.15
C LEU A 185 15.40 1.41 13.50
N LYS A 186 14.65 1.30 14.61
CA LYS A 186 15.20 1.40 15.97
C LYS A 186 15.69 0.07 16.54
N LEU A 187 15.23 -1.04 15.98
CA LEU A 187 15.50 -2.39 16.49
C LEU A 187 16.45 -3.20 15.60
N PHE A 188 16.54 -2.86 14.31
CA PHE A 188 17.27 -3.63 13.31
C PHE A 188 18.14 -2.73 12.43
N ASP A 189 19.26 -3.28 11.97
CA ASP A 189 20.20 -2.59 11.08
C ASP A 189 19.63 -2.36 9.67
N LEU A 190 18.72 -3.24 9.24
CA LEU A 190 18.09 -3.19 7.93
C LEU A 190 16.61 -3.53 8.04
N VAL A 191 15.77 -2.66 7.47
CA VAL A 191 14.32 -2.85 7.37
C VAL A 191 13.94 -2.92 5.90
N VAL A 192 13.31 -4.01 5.50
CA VAL A 192 12.72 -4.16 4.18
C VAL A 192 11.24 -3.82 4.28
N THR A 193 10.78 -2.90 3.44
CA THR A 193 9.38 -2.50 3.32
C THR A 193 9.03 -2.40 1.83
N GLU A 194 7.74 -2.33 1.51
CA GLU A 194 7.26 -2.30 0.13
C GLU A 194 6.14 -1.28 -0.06
N ALA A 195 5.83 -1.00 -1.33
CA ALA A 195 4.71 -0.18 -1.75
C ALA A 195 3.91 -0.92 -2.82
N GLY A 196 2.59 -0.77 -2.81
CA GLY A 196 1.70 -1.41 -3.77
C GLY A 196 1.84 -0.84 -5.18
N PHE A 197 1.48 -1.66 -6.19
CA PHE A 197 1.67 -1.38 -7.63
C PHE A 197 3.15 -1.34 -8.07
N GLY A 198 3.42 -0.77 -9.25
CA GLY A 198 4.78 -0.57 -9.78
C GLY A 198 5.46 0.66 -9.19
N ALA A 199 6.73 0.88 -9.54
CA ALA A 199 7.50 2.02 -9.04
C ALA A 199 6.98 3.39 -9.52
N ASP A 200 6.21 3.41 -10.61
CA ASP A 200 5.52 4.58 -11.15
C ASP A 200 4.37 5.10 -10.26
N LEU A 201 3.84 4.26 -9.38
CA LEU A 201 2.80 4.65 -8.41
C LEU A 201 3.25 4.41 -6.97
N GLY A 202 3.65 3.18 -6.65
CA GLY A 202 3.99 2.78 -5.29
C GLY A 202 5.27 3.45 -4.80
N ALA A 203 6.37 3.34 -5.56
CA ALA A 203 7.65 3.91 -5.15
C ALA A 203 7.61 5.45 -5.15
N GLU A 204 7.00 6.07 -6.17
CA GLU A 204 6.75 7.53 -6.19
C GLU A 204 6.03 7.97 -4.93
N LYS A 205 4.87 7.40 -4.60
CA LYS A 205 4.12 7.79 -3.39
C LYS A 205 4.83 7.43 -2.09
N LEU A 206 5.59 6.33 -2.05
CA LEU A 206 6.46 6.03 -0.91
C LEU A 206 7.44 7.18 -0.70
N PHE A 207 8.13 7.63 -1.74
CA PHE A 207 9.13 8.70 -1.67
C PHE A 207 8.49 10.07 -1.40
N ASP A 208 7.59 10.51 -2.28
CA ASP A 208 6.99 11.85 -2.30
C ASP A 208 5.98 12.11 -1.18
N ILE A 209 5.39 11.06 -0.59
CA ILE A 209 4.40 11.18 0.50
C ILE A 209 4.96 10.61 1.80
N LYS A 210 5.19 9.29 1.87
CA LYS A 210 5.52 8.63 3.15
C LYS A 210 6.90 9.05 3.67
N LEU A 211 7.93 9.01 2.84
CA LEU A 211 9.30 9.39 3.24
C LEU A 211 9.41 10.90 3.46
N ARG A 212 8.83 11.72 2.57
CA ARG A 212 8.71 13.18 2.77
C ARG A 212 8.08 13.55 4.11
N GLN A 213 6.95 12.93 4.49
CA GLN A 213 6.26 13.25 5.75
C GLN A 213 6.93 12.64 6.98
N SER A 214 7.50 11.44 6.87
CA SER A 214 8.13 10.74 8.00
C SER A 214 9.55 11.23 8.31
N GLY A 215 10.24 11.81 7.32
CA GLY A 215 11.66 12.15 7.38
C GLY A 215 12.59 10.95 7.25
N LEU A 216 12.05 9.76 6.95
CA LEU A 216 12.84 8.56 6.68
C LEU A 216 13.48 8.67 5.29
N ARG A 217 14.62 8.00 5.11
CA ARG A 217 15.35 7.95 3.84
C ARG A 217 15.59 6.48 3.46
N PRO A 218 15.35 6.09 2.20
CA PRO A 218 15.68 4.73 1.77
C PRO A 218 17.19 4.61 1.62
N ALA A 219 17.78 3.43 1.86
CA ALA A 219 19.21 3.20 1.61
C ALA A 219 19.46 2.58 0.23
N ALA A 220 18.52 1.75 -0.24
CA ALA A 220 18.50 1.15 -1.57
C ALA A 220 17.05 0.81 -1.94
N ALA A 221 16.81 0.57 -3.23
CA ALA A 221 15.54 0.09 -3.75
C ALA A 221 15.73 -1.24 -4.48
N VAL A 222 14.81 -2.18 -4.27
CA VAL A 222 14.74 -3.43 -5.03
C VAL A 222 13.59 -3.35 -6.02
N LEU A 223 13.89 -3.45 -7.32
CA LEU A 223 12.87 -3.59 -8.37
C LEU A 223 12.72 -5.07 -8.73
N VAL A 224 11.54 -5.62 -8.46
CA VAL A 224 11.23 -7.02 -8.78
C VAL A 224 10.73 -7.12 -10.22
N ALA A 225 11.29 -8.06 -10.98
CA ALA A 225 10.88 -8.37 -12.34
C ALA A 225 10.77 -9.89 -12.56
N THR A 226 10.03 -10.29 -13.60
CA THR A 226 9.99 -11.68 -14.07
C THR A 226 10.13 -11.69 -15.59
N VAL A 227 10.76 -12.73 -16.13
CA VAL A 227 10.92 -12.93 -17.59
C VAL A 227 9.58 -12.86 -18.31
N ARG A 228 8.56 -13.57 -17.81
CA ARG A 228 7.21 -13.55 -18.37
C ARG A 228 6.51 -12.19 -18.31
N ALA A 229 6.69 -11.40 -17.24
CA ALA A 229 6.10 -10.06 -17.18
C ALA A 229 6.72 -9.13 -18.23
N LEU A 230 8.04 -9.20 -18.41
CA LEU A 230 8.73 -8.42 -19.43
C LEU A 230 8.33 -8.87 -20.85
N LYS A 231 8.23 -10.18 -21.11
CA LYS A 231 7.64 -10.69 -22.36
C LYS A 231 6.25 -10.12 -22.63
N MET A 232 5.38 -10.08 -21.60
CA MET A 232 4.04 -9.50 -21.72
C MET A 232 4.06 -8.01 -22.07
N HIS A 233 4.93 -7.22 -21.43
CA HIS A 233 5.13 -5.81 -21.78
C HIS A 233 5.63 -5.63 -23.21
N GLY A 234 6.40 -6.60 -23.74
CA GLY A 234 6.85 -6.63 -25.14
C GLY A 234 5.83 -7.16 -26.15
N GLY A 235 4.59 -7.42 -25.71
CA GLY A 235 3.47 -7.86 -26.54
C GLY A 235 3.28 -9.37 -26.65
N ALA A 236 4.02 -10.19 -25.88
CA ALA A 236 3.83 -11.65 -25.89
C ALA A 236 2.73 -12.07 -24.90
N GLY A 237 1.68 -12.71 -25.41
CA GLY A 237 0.59 -13.28 -24.60
C GLY A 237 -0.13 -12.28 -23.68
N LYS A 238 -0.99 -12.79 -22.78
CA LYS A 238 -1.68 -11.98 -21.77
C LYS A 238 -1.83 -12.73 -20.44
N VAL A 239 -1.72 -11.98 -19.35
CA VAL A 239 -2.14 -12.46 -18.02
C VAL A 239 -3.55 -11.95 -17.74
N VAL A 240 -4.50 -12.86 -17.53
CA VAL A 240 -5.88 -12.53 -17.17
C VAL A 240 -6.23 -13.18 -15.84
N ALA A 241 -6.64 -12.37 -14.86
CA ALA A 241 -6.98 -12.85 -13.53
C ALA A 241 -8.05 -13.95 -13.60
N GLY A 242 -7.78 -15.09 -12.95
CA GLY A 242 -8.69 -16.24 -12.92
C GLY A 242 -8.64 -17.14 -14.15
N LYS A 243 -7.81 -16.84 -15.15
CA LYS A 243 -7.56 -17.73 -16.30
C LYS A 243 -6.17 -18.37 -16.20
N PRO A 244 -5.95 -19.54 -16.84
CA PRO A 244 -4.62 -20.11 -17.01
C PRO A 244 -3.67 -19.12 -17.69
N LEU A 245 -2.37 -19.27 -17.41
CA LEU A 245 -1.33 -18.49 -18.06
C LEU A 245 -1.35 -18.77 -19.57
N ASP A 246 -1.15 -17.74 -20.38
CA ASP A 246 -0.99 -17.89 -21.82
C ASP A 246 0.30 -18.68 -22.12
N PRO A 247 0.24 -19.82 -22.85
CA PRO A 247 1.42 -20.62 -23.18
C PRO A 247 2.51 -19.85 -23.94
N ALA A 248 2.15 -18.75 -24.62
CA ALA A 248 3.13 -17.86 -25.25
C ALA A 248 4.11 -17.23 -24.25
N LEU A 249 3.74 -17.14 -22.96
CA LEU A 249 4.59 -16.65 -21.88
C LEU A 249 5.54 -17.71 -21.31
N GLU A 250 5.28 -18.99 -21.59
CA GLU A 250 6.13 -20.12 -21.17
C GLU A 250 7.21 -20.46 -22.20
N SER A 251 6.96 -20.15 -23.48
CA SER A 251 7.95 -20.31 -24.56
C SER A 251 9.02 -19.21 -24.52
N GLU A 252 10.27 -19.54 -24.86
CA GLU A 252 11.36 -18.57 -24.97
C GLU A 252 11.03 -17.47 -26.00
N ASN A 253 11.17 -16.20 -25.63
CA ASN A 253 11.05 -15.08 -26.55
C ASN A 253 11.90 -13.87 -26.10
N VAL A 254 13.20 -13.93 -26.37
CA VAL A 254 14.16 -12.88 -26.02
C VAL A 254 13.84 -11.54 -26.69
N GLU A 255 13.31 -11.55 -27.92
CA GLU A 255 12.97 -10.32 -28.65
C GLU A 255 11.82 -9.55 -27.98
N ALA A 256 10.73 -10.24 -27.63
CA ALA A 256 9.65 -9.64 -26.87
C ALA A 256 10.14 -9.18 -25.49
N LEU A 257 10.96 -9.98 -24.82
CA LEU A 257 11.54 -9.58 -23.53
C LEU A 257 12.34 -8.28 -23.64
N ARG A 258 13.20 -8.13 -24.65
CA ARG A 258 13.98 -6.90 -24.84
C ARG A 258 13.09 -5.69 -25.09
N ARG A 259 12.03 -5.81 -25.90
CA ARG A 259 11.04 -4.74 -26.09
C ARG A 259 10.33 -4.38 -24.78
N GLY A 260 9.86 -5.37 -24.03
CA GLY A 260 9.23 -5.12 -22.74
C GLY A 260 10.18 -4.68 -21.64
N GLY A 261 11.49 -4.91 -21.85
CA GLY A 261 12.58 -4.41 -21.02
C GLY A 261 12.60 -2.88 -20.90
N GLU A 262 12.02 -2.16 -21.87
CA GLU A 262 11.80 -0.70 -21.79
C GLU A 262 11.00 -0.30 -20.54
N ASN A 263 10.05 -1.14 -20.11
CA ASN A 263 9.30 -0.91 -18.87
C ASN A 263 10.24 -0.95 -17.65
N LEU A 264 11.05 -2.01 -17.52
CA LEU A 264 12.01 -2.14 -16.41
C LEU A 264 13.05 -1.02 -16.44
N ALA A 265 13.61 -0.72 -17.62
CA ALA A 265 14.57 0.37 -17.78
C ALA A 265 14.00 1.69 -17.29
N LYS A 266 12.74 1.99 -17.64
CA LYS A 266 12.09 3.22 -17.19
C LYS A 266 11.88 3.27 -15.67
N GLN A 267 11.50 2.16 -15.06
CA GLN A 267 11.36 2.11 -13.59
C GLN A 267 12.70 2.30 -12.86
N ILE A 268 13.79 1.75 -13.41
CA ILE A 268 15.14 1.97 -12.89
C ILE A 268 15.50 3.47 -12.96
N GLU A 269 15.29 4.11 -14.11
CA GLU A 269 15.52 5.55 -14.27
C GLU A 269 14.71 6.39 -13.28
N ASN A 270 13.43 6.08 -13.11
CA ASN A 270 12.53 6.81 -12.21
C ASN A 270 13.05 6.76 -10.77
N VAL A 271 13.38 5.57 -10.25
CA VAL A 271 13.90 5.43 -8.88
C VAL A 271 15.25 6.15 -8.72
N ARG A 272 16.12 6.06 -9.73
CA ARG A 272 17.42 6.75 -9.73
C ARG A 272 17.29 8.27 -9.76
N THR A 273 16.17 8.82 -10.23
CA THR A 273 15.92 10.27 -10.24
C THR A 273 15.80 10.82 -8.82
N PHE A 274 15.40 9.97 -7.85
CA PHE A 274 15.43 10.28 -6.42
C PHE A 274 16.80 9.99 -5.77
N GLY A 275 17.86 9.74 -6.55
CA GLY A 275 19.20 9.46 -6.01
C GLY A 275 19.35 8.11 -5.29
N VAL A 276 18.38 7.20 -5.42
CA VAL A 276 18.38 5.90 -4.74
C VAL A 276 19.05 4.81 -5.60
N PRO A 277 20.02 4.03 -5.06
CA PRO A 277 20.62 2.93 -5.79
C PRO A 277 19.62 1.79 -5.99
N VAL A 278 19.58 1.24 -7.21
CA VAL A 278 18.61 0.22 -7.62
C VAL A 278 19.27 -1.14 -7.76
N VAL A 279 18.73 -2.14 -7.08
CA VAL A 279 19.03 -3.56 -7.30
C VAL A 279 17.82 -4.20 -8.00
N VAL A 280 18.04 -4.90 -9.11
CA VAL A 280 16.98 -5.64 -9.79
C VAL A 280 16.95 -7.08 -9.30
N ALA A 281 15.80 -7.53 -8.81
CA ALA A 281 15.56 -8.92 -8.44
C ALA A 281 14.72 -9.62 -9.53
N ILE A 282 15.30 -10.61 -10.19
CA ILE A 282 14.60 -11.46 -11.16
C ILE A 282 14.02 -12.65 -10.39
N ASN A 283 12.71 -12.66 -10.16
CA ASN A 283 12.05 -13.82 -9.57
C ASN A 283 11.99 -14.94 -10.60
N HIS A 284 12.71 -16.03 -10.32
CA HIS A 284 12.88 -17.15 -11.22
C HIS A 284 11.60 -17.97 -11.39
N PHE A 285 11.29 -18.36 -12.63
CA PHE A 285 10.33 -19.41 -12.94
C PHE A 285 10.99 -20.58 -13.68
N PRO A 286 10.50 -21.82 -13.51
CA PRO A 286 11.10 -23.02 -14.15
C PRO A 286 11.19 -22.96 -15.67
N THR A 287 10.35 -22.14 -16.32
CA THR A 287 10.32 -21.95 -17.78
C THR A 287 11.30 -20.89 -18.28
N ASP A 288 11.92 -20.13 -17.39
CA ASP A 288 12.83 -19.04 -17.78
C ASP A 288 14.12 -19.63 -18.33
N THR A 289 14.52 -19.21 -19.54
CA THR A 289 15.77 -19.68 -20.13
C THR A 289 16.97 -18.82 -19.72
N ALA A 290 18.17 -19.38 -19.82
CA ALA A 290 19.41 -18.63 -19.54
C ALA A 290 19.55 -17.39 -20.44
N ALA A 291 19.12 -17.47 -21.71
CA ALA A 291 19.17 -16.35 -22.65
C ALA A 291 18.20 -15.24 -22.27
N GLU A 292 17.00 -15.58 -21.79
CA GLU A 292 16.03 -14.59 -21.30
C GLU A 292 16.51 -13.90 -20.03
N VAL A 293 17.05 -14.66 -19.07
CA VAL A 293 17.61 -14.12 -17.83
C VAL A 293 18.77 -13.16 -18.14
N GLU A 294 19.66 -13.52 -19.07
CA GLU A 294 20.77 -12.65 -19.47
C GLU A 294 20.27 -11.37 -20.14
N ALA A 295 19.25 -11.45 -20.99
CA ALA A 295 18.65 -10.26 -21.58
C ALA A 295 18.07 -9.30 -20.53
N VAL A 296 17.50 -9.79 -19.42
CA VAL A 296 17.07 -8.93 -18.32
C VAL A 296 18.25 -8.24 -17.64
N ARG A 297 19.36 -8.96 -17.43
CA ARG A 297 20.60 -8.40 -16.86
C ARG A 297 21.15 -7.28 -17.72
N GLU A 298 21.26 -7.50 -19.02
CA GLU A 298 21.74 -6.50 -19.97
C GLU A 298 20.86 -5.23 -19.95
N VAL A 299 19.53 -5.39 -19.99
CA VAL A 299 18.59 -4.25 -19.93
C VAL A 299 18.74 -3.48 -18.63
N ALA A 300 18.77 -4.17 -17.49
CA ALA A 300 18.88 -3.56 -16.18
C ALA A 300 20.23 -2.82 -16.00
N GLN A 301 21.33 -3.44 -16.45
CA GLN A 301 22.66 -2.84 -16.41
C GLN A 301 22.75 -1.61 -17.30
N ALA A 302 22.20 -1.66 -18.52
CA ALA A 302 22.17 -0.53 -19.44
C ALA A 302 21.36 0.66 -18.87
N ALA A 303 20.30 0.40 -18.12
CA ALA A 303 19.52 1.42 -17.39
C ALA A 303 20.20 1.92 -16.10
N GLY A 304 21.35 1.33 -15.73
CA GLY A 304 22.17 1.71 -14.59
C GLY A 304 21.71 1.15 -13.25
N ALA A 305 21.08 -0.04 -13.24
CA ALA A 305 20.94 -0.80 -12.01
C ALA A 305 22.33 -1.14 -11.44
N ARG A 306 22.47 -1.05 -10.11
CA ARG A 306 23.71 -1.36 -9.38
C ARG A 306 24.06 -2.84 -9.47
N ALA A 307 23.05 -3.68 -9.33
CA ALA A 307 23.16 -5.12 -9.42
C ALA A 307 21.87 -5.70 -9.99
N THR A 308 21.99 -6.84 -10.66
CA THR A 308 20.85 -7.66 -11.07
C THR A 308 21.06 -9.07 -10.53
N VAL A 309 20.09 -9.61 -9.82
CA VAL A 309 20.22 -10.90 -9.13
C VAL A 309 19.00 -11.76 -9.41
N VAL A 310 19.22 -13.04 -9.72
CA VAL A 310 18.13 -14.01 -9.81
C VAL A 310 17.81 -14.51 -8.41
N SER A 311 16.54 -14.50 -8.03
CA SER A 311 16.09 -14.98 -6.74
C SER A 311 15.15 -16.18 -6.88
N ARG A 312 15.41 -17.19 -6.04
CA ARG A 312 14.67 -18.46 -5.94
C ARG A 312 13.97 -18.63 -4.60
N HIS A 313 13.74 -17.54 -3.87
CA HIS A 313 13.19 -17.58 -2.51
C HIS A 313 11.81 -18.27 -2.40
N PHE A 314 11.03 -18.25 -3.48
CA PHE A 314 9.77 -18.98 -3.52
C PHE A 314 9.97 -20.49 -3.36
N GLU A 315 11.00 -21.06 -3.98
CA GLU A 315 11.29 -22.51 -3.95
C GLU A 315 12.29 -22.89 -2.85
N GLU A 316 13.14 -21.96 -2.42
CA GLU A 316 14.31 -22.25 -1.60
C GLU A 316 14.41 -21.40 -0.30
N GLY A 317 13.41 -20.58 0.02
CA GLY A 317 13.41 -19.73 1.22
C GLY A 317 14.52 -18.67 1.21
N GLY A 318 15.02 -18.30 2.38
CA GLY A 318 16.09 -17.32 2.56
C GLY A 318 17.35 -17.66 1.78
N ARG A 319 17.69 -18.95 1.68
CA ARG A 319 18.83 -19.45 0.88
C ARG A 319 18.72 -19.02 -0.60
N GLY A 320 17.51 -19.00 -1.15
CA GLY A 320 17.23 -18.56 -2.52
C GLY A 320 17.35 -17.05 -2.74
N ALA A 321 17.59 -16.26 -1.69
CA ALA A 321 17.75 -14.80 -1.74
C ALA A 321 19.08 -14.30 -1.16
N GLU A 322 20.02 -15.16 -0.78
CA GLU A 322 21.31 -14.74 -0.19
C GLU A 322 22.10 -13.77 -1.07
N GLN A 323 22.18 -14.04 -2.38
CA GLN A 323 22.84 -13.15 -3.34
C GLN A 323 22.13 -11.80 -3.45
N LEU A 324 20.80 -11.78 -3.36
CA LEU A 324 20.01 -10.55 -3.39
C LEU A 324 20.25 -9.75 -2.10
N ALA A 325 20.26 -10.41 -0.95
CA ALA A 325 20.55 -9.80 0.34
C ALA A 325 21.96 -9.18 0.37
N ALA A 326 22.97 -9.88 -0.18
CA ALA A 326 24.32 -9.33 -0.31
C ALA A 326 24.34 -8.08 -1.21
N ALA A 327 23.72 -8.13 -2.40
CA ALA A 327 23.67 -7.00 -3.32
C ALA A 327 22.94 -5.79 -2.72
N VAL A 328 21.85 -6.01 -1.96
CA VAL A 328 21.10 -4.95 -1.27
C VAL A 328 21.92 -4.33 -0.15
N ARG A 329 22.58 -5.17 0.67
CA ARG A 329 23.46 -4.70 1.74
C ARG A 329 24.60 -3.85 1.18
N ASP A 330 25.22 -4.30 0.11
CA ASP A 330 26.34 -3.58 -0.51
C ASP A 330 25.84 -2.24 -1.10
N ALA A 331 24.70 -2.23 -1.80
CA ALA A 331 24.06 -1.01 -2.30
C ALA A 331 23.68 -0.02 -1.17
N ALA A 332 23.22 -0.52 -0.01
CA ALA A 332 22.86 0.31 1.13
C ALA A 332 24.07 0.91 1.88
N ASN A 333 25.26 0.30 1.76
CA ASN A 333 26.45 0.68 2.53
C ASN A 333 27.42 1.62 1.79
N GLU A 334 27.26 1.82 0.47
CA GLU A 334 28.18 2.63 -0.35
C GLU A 334 28.09 4.15 -0.13
N GLY A 335 27.19 4.58 0.77
CA GLY A 335 26.94 5.97 1.15
C GLY A 335 25.45 6.16 1.37
N ALA A 336 25.05 7.09 2.25
CA ALA A 336 23.64 7.48 2.31
C ALA A 336 23.26 8.00 0.92
N PRO A 337 22.22 7.45 0.26
CA PRO A 337 21.82 7.95 -1.04
C PRO A 337 21.59 9.44 -0.94
N ASP A 338 21.95 10.16 -2.01
CA ASP A 338 21.63 11.57 -2.17
C ASP A 338 20.13 11.68 -2.48
N PHE A 339 19.32 11.22 -1.53
CA PHE A 339 17.90 11.11 -1.66
C PHE A 339 17.32 12.51 -1.68
N GLU A 340 16.82 12.88 -2.86
CA GLU A 340 16.24 14.17 -3.19
C GLU A 340 14.75 14.02 -3.52
N LEU A 341 13.95 15.01 -3.10
CA LEU A 341 12.48 15.06 -3.19
C LEU A 341 12.00 16.26 -3.98
#